data_AF-A0A2K2V7B9-F1
#
_entry.id   AF-A0A2K2V7B9-F1
#
_cell.length_a   1.000
_cell.length_b   1.000
_cell.length_c   1.000
_cell.angle_alpha   90.00
_cell.angle_beta   90.00
_cell.angle_gamma   90.00
#
_symmetry.space_group_name_H-M   'P 1'
#
loop_
_entity.id
_entity.type
_entity.pdbx_description
1 polymer ?
#
loop_
_entity_poly.entity_id
_entity_poly.type
_entity_poly.pdbx_seq_one_letter_code
_entity_poly.pdbx_strand_id
1 'polypeptide(L)'
;MSSSKHARFLLLLFTVIITYSIFGSYFYTMDEIWRIARRMEVLNNEIFHLSTSAEREREAIAPLVLRLFAFSREDGALRVYYSGEEIWSGSEGELNITYNVEGFGYVSIRAERGRIIASTRGYFHEIGTSHQENLSWVVKEGIEKALAMEEAAVRDRNDLERMKNLLKSISWSPLMFSFLLTPVISLLVQHLLLRRESLSGRYAELVLNPYLLIPFLSAYLMLVLLTAILNSGVLIPLHAILAAYILTAIPSLVSPILYAYERIVE
;
A
#
# COMPACT_ATOMS: atom_id res chain seq x y z
N MET A 1 -36.29 -40.13 25.01
CA MET A 1 -36.38 -38.66 24.78
C MET A 1 -35.14 -37.87 25.23
N SER A 2 -34.33 -38.35 26.18
CA SER A 2 -33.13 -37.64 26.68
C SER A 2 -32.00 -37.46 25.65
N SER A 3 -31.72 -38.45 24.80
CA SER A 3 -30.56 -38.45 23.88
C SER A 3 -30.56 -37.32 22.83
N SER A 4 -31.71 -36.92 22.27
CA SER A 4 -31.75 -35.87 21.23
C SER A 4 -31.60 -34.46 21.80
N LYS A 5 -32.05 -34.20 23.04
CA LYS A 5 -31.81 -32.93 23.75
C LYS A 5 -30.31 -32.74 24.03
N HIS A 6 -29.63 -33.80 24.47
CA HIS A 6 -28.18 -33.78 24.74
C HIS A 6 -27.36 -33.56 23.45
N ALA A 7 -27.73 -34.21 22.34
CA ALA A 7 -27.06 -34.01 21.05
C ALA A 7 -27.20 -32.57 20.53
N ARG A 8 -28.37 -31.94 20.71
CA ARG A 8 -28.59 -30.52 20.35
C ARG A 8 -27.80 -29.57 21.24
N PHE A 9 -27.77 -29.83 22.54
CA PHE A 9 -26.99 -29.05 23.48
C PHE A 9 -25.51 -29.09 23.14
N LEU A 10 -24.96 -30.28 22.87
CA LEU A 10 -23.57 -30.43 22.43
C LEU A 10 -23.31 -29.69 21.12
N LEU A 11 -24.20 -29.81 20.12
CA LEU A 11 -24.05 -29.11 18.84
C LEU A 11 -24.04 -27.58 19.01
N LEU A 12 -24.90 -27.05 19.87
CA LEU A 12 -24.99 -25.63 20.18
C LEU A 12 -23.73 -25.16 20.94
N LEU A 13 -23.26 -25.93 21.92
CA LEU A 13 -22.02 -25.65 22.65
C LEU A 13 -20.81 -25.64 21.71
N PHE A 14 -20.70 -26.64 20.82
CA PHE A 14 -19.63 -26.70 19.82
C PHE A 14 -19.67 -25.52 18.86
N THR A 15 -20.86 -25.12 18.41
CA THR A 15 -21.02 -23.97 17.52
C THR A 15 -20.57 -22.70 18.21
N VAL A 16 -20.98 -22.47 19.46
CA VAL A 16 -20.54 -21.33 20.27
C VAL A 16 -19.02 -21.32 20.42
N ILE A 17 -18.41 -22.45 20.80
CA ILE A 17 -16.95 -22.56 20.96
C ILE A 17 -16.22 -22.26 19.64
N ILE A 18 -16.66 -22.83 18.53
CA ILE A 18 -16.06 -22.61 17.20
C ILE A 18 -16.18 -21.14 16.80
N THR A 19 -17.37 -20.55 16.97
CA THR A 19 -17.65 -19.14 16.69
C THR A 19 -16.72 -18.22 17.48
N TYR A 20 -16.63 -18.39 18.80
CA TYR A 20 -15.71 -17.59 19.63
C TYR A 20 -14.24 -17.84 19.30
N SER A 21 -13.86 -19.06 18.91
CA SER A 21 -12.49 -19.38 18.51
C SER A 21 -12.09 -18.70 17.18
N ILE A 22 -12.98 -18.70 16.19
CA ILE A 22 -12.78 -18.00 14.91
C ILE A 22 -12.67 -16.50 15.16
N PHE A 23 -13.55 -15.94 16.00
CA PHE A 23 -13.52 -14.52 16.34
C PHE A 23 -12.27 -14.11 17.11
N GLY A 24 -11.87 -14.87 18.13
CA GLY A 24 -10.65 -14.62 18.87
C GLY A 24 -9.42 -14.66 17.95
N SER A 25 -9.35 -15.66 17.07
CA SER A 25 -8.26 -15.79 16.09
C SER A 25 -8.22 -14.61 15.12
N TYR A 26 -9.38 -14.18 14.62
CA TYR A 26 -9.49 -13.07 13.70
C TYR A 26 -9.15 -11.71 14.34
N PHE A 27 -9.49 -11.52 15.62
CA PHE A 27 -9.11 -10.32 16.36
C PHE A 27 -7.58 -10.13 16.40
N TYR A 28 -6.80 -11.20 16.58
CA TYR A 28 -5.34 -11.13 16.49
C TYR A 28 -4.86 -10.77 15.08
N THR A 29 -5.49 -11.33 14.04
CA THR A 29 -5.20 -10.96 12.64
C THR A 29 -5.50 -9.49 12.35
N MET A 30 -6.53 -8.92 12.97
CA MET A 30 -6.85 -7.51 12.83
C MET A 30 -5.78 -6.56 13.37
N ASP A 31 -5.15 -6.89 14.51
CA ASP A 31 -4.04 -6.09 15.05
C ASP A 31 -2.86 -6.08 14.06
N GLU A 32 -2.56 -7.22 13.45
CA GLU A 32 -1.52 -7.31 12.42
C GLU A 32 -1.87 -6.47 11.18
N ILE A 33 -3.11 -6.58 10.68
CA ILE A 33 -3.63 -5.75 9.58
C ILE A 33 -3.45 -4.25 9.90
N TRP A 34 -3.78 -3.83 11.12
CA TRP A 34 -3.65 -2.43 11.56
C TRP A 34 -2.19 -1.97 11.63
N ARG A 35 -1.30 -2.80 12.16
CA ARG A 35 0.14 -2.52 12.21
C ARG A 35 0.75 -2.39 10.82
N ILE A 36 0.37 -3.28 9.90
CA ILE A 36 0.81 -3.21 8.50
C ILE A 36 0.31 -1.92 7.85
N ALA A 37 -0.95 -1.55 8.05
CA ALA A 37 -1.53 -0.33 7.49
C ALA A 37 -0.76 0.93 7.91
N ARG A 38 -0.50 1.09 9.22
CA ARG A 38 0.28 2.22 9.74
C ARG A 38 1.68 2.27 9.15
N ARG A 39 2.33 1.12 9.02
CA ARG A 39 3.68 1.05 8.44
C ARG A 39 3.68 1.41 6.96
N MET A 40 2.67 0.97 6.20
CA MET A 40 2.51 1.36 4.80
C MET A 40 2.26 2.86 4.62
N GLU A 41 1.50 3.49 5.50
CA GLU A 41 1.29 4.95 5.50
C GLU A 41 2.62 5.70 5.71
N VAL A 42 3.40 5.30 6.72
CA VAL A 42 4.72 5.87 6.98
C VAL A 42 5.65 5.69 5.77
N LEU A 43 5.76 4.48 5.23
CA LEU A 43 6.60 4.21 4.06
C LEU A 43 6.19 5.02 2.84
N ASN A 44 4.89 5.19 2.56
CA ASN A 44 4.44 6.03 1.45
C ASN A 44 4.91 7.47 1.61
N ASN A 45 4.80 8.03 2.82
CA ASN A 45 5.27 9.39 3.11
C ASN A 45 6.79 9.51 3.02
N GLU A 46 7.53 8.51 3.52
CA GLU A 46 8.99 8.45 3.43
C GLU A 46 9.45 8.37 1.98
N ILE A 47 8.87 7.49 1.16
CA ILE A 47 9.16 7.37 -0.28
C ILE A 47 8.92 8.70 -0.99
N PHE A 48 7.79 9.36 -0.70
CA PHE A 48 7.46 10.66 -1.28
C PHE A 48 8.48 11.73 -0.89
N HIS A 49 8.82 11.81 0.40
CA HIS A 49 9.80 12.76 0.92
C HIS A 49 11.20 12.53 0.35
N LEU A 50 11.67 11.28 0.31
CA LEU A 50 12.97 10.90 -0.23
C LEU A 50 13.06 11.21 -1.73
N SER A 51 12.04 10.84 -2.50
CA SER A 51 12.00 11.11 -3.96
C SER A 51 12.03 12.62 -4.23
N THR A 52 11.25 13.40 -3.48
CA THR A 52 11.25 14.87 -3.61
C THR A 52 12.58 15.49 -3.17
N SER A 53 13.21 14.96 -2.13
CA SER A 53 14.49 15.44 -1.62
C SER A 53 15.63 15.16 -2.60
N ALA A 54 15.66 13.97 -3.19
CA ALA A 54 16.63 13.60 -4.23
C ALA A 54 16.53 14.54 -5.44
N GLU A 55 15.30 14.86 -5.85
CA GLU A 55 15.07 15.76 -6.97
C GLU A 55 15.51 17.21 -6.64
N ARG A 56 15.21 17.70 -5.44
CA ARG A 56 15.71 19.00 -4.97
C ARG A 56 17.23 19.07 -4.93
N GLU A 57 17.88 18.00 -4.51
CA GLU A 57 19.34 17.91 -4.51
C GLU A 57 19.89 18.02 -5.94
N ARG A 58 19.29 17.29 -6.90
CA ARG A 58 19.64 17.39 -8.32
C ARG A 58 19.42 18.80 -8.88
N GLU A 59 18.31 19.43 -8.55
CA GLU A 59 18.04 20.82 -8.96
C GLU A 59 19.07 21.78 -8.37
N ALA A 60 19.49 21.60 -7.11
CA ALA A 60 20.48 22.45 -6.45
C ALA A 60 21.87 22.34 -7.11
N ILE A 61 22.28 21.15 -7.54
CA ILE A 61 23.58 20.94 -8.19
C ILE A 61 23.56 21.18 -9.71
N ALA A 62 22.39 21.30 -10.34
CA ALA A 62 22.26 21.47 -11.79
C ALA A 62 23.13 22.62 -12.34
N PRO A 63 23.17 23.83 -11.75
CA PRO A 63 24.05 24.90 -12.23
C PRO A 63 25.54 24.54 -12.13
N LEU A 64 25.93 23.73 -11.16
CA LEU A 64 27.32 23.30 -10.96
C LEU A 64 27.70 22.22 -11.99
N VAL A 65 26.81 21.27 -12.27
CA VAL A 65 26.99 20.25 -13.32
C VAL A 65 27.22 20.92 -14.67
N LEU A 66 26.43 21.94 -15.01
CA LEU A 66 26.58 22.67 -16.27
C LEU A 66 27.96 23.35 -16.42
N ARG A 67 28.59 23.75 -15.30
CA ARG A 67 29.94 24.36 -15.29
C ARG A 67 31.09 23.36 -15.43
N LEU A 68 30.81 22.05 -15.32
CA LEU A 68 31.82 21.02 -15.54
C LEU A 68 32.10 20.75 -17.02
N PHE A 69 31.19 21.19 -17.89
CA PHE A 69 31.42 21.12 -19.31
C PHE A 69 32.45 22.17 -19.73
N ALA A 70 33.29 21.79 -20.70
CA ALA A 70 34.22 22.69 -21.34
C ALA A 70 34.21 22.44 -22.85
N PHE A 71 34.72 23.38 -23.63
CA PHE A 71 34.94 23.17 -25.05
C PHE A 71 36.35 23.60 -25.48
N SER A 72 36.87 22.98 -26.54
CA SER A 72 38.11 23.40 -27.21
C SER A 72 37.86 23.57 -28.71
N ARG A 73 38.59 24.49 -29.32
CA ARG A 73 38.65 24.67 -30.78
C ARG A 73 40.07 24.37 -31.22
N GLU A 74 40.29 23.16 -31.73
CA GLU A 74 41.59 22.68 -32.22
C GLU A 74 41.45 22.20 -33.66
N ASP A 75 42.42 22.55 -34.51
CA ASP A 75 42.51 22.08 -35.91
C ASP A 75 41.23 22.30 -36.75
N GLY A 76 40.46 23.34 -36.43
CA GLY A 76 39.20 23.66 -37.13
C GLY A 76 37.99 22.83 -36.67
N ALA A 77 38.15 21.92 -35.71
CA ALA A 77 37.08 21.15 -35.10
C ALA A 77 36.72 21.71 -33.71
N LEU A 78 35.44 21.65 -33.36
CA LEU A 78 34.94 21.91 -32.02
C LEU A 78 34.88 20.60 -31.25
N ARG A 79 35.45 20.58 -30.05
CA ARG A 79 35.39 19.45 -29.12
C ARG A 79 34.71 19.87 -27.82
N VAL A 80 33.85 19.02 -27.28
CA VAL A 80 33.14 19.24 -26.02
C VAL A 80 33.57 18.18 -25.02
N TYR A 81 33.85 18.63 -23.80
CA TYR A 81 34.36 17.82 -22.71
C TYR A 81 33.40 17.85 -21.52
N TYR A 82 33.32 16.75 -20.80
CA TYR A 82 32.70 16.66 -19.48
C TYR A 82 33.71 16.03 -18.51
N SER A 83 34.02 16.73 -17.42
CA SER A 83 35.00 16.25 -16.42
C SER A 83 36.38 15.87 -17.01
N GLY A 84 36.79 16.54 -18.08
CA GLY A 84 38.07 16.27 -18.77
C GLY A 84 38.01 15.18 -19.85
N GLU A 85 36.91 14.45 -19.98
CA GLU A 85 36.71 13.45 -21.03
C GLU A 85 35.98 14.06 -22.24
N GLU A 86 36.45 13.76 -23.44
CA GLU A 86 35.78 14.18 -24.68
C GLU A 86 34.47 13.42 -24.85
N ILE A 87 33.36 14.14 -24.96
CA ILE A 87 32.03 13.56 -25.15
C ILE A 87 31.50 13.78 -26.57
N TRP A 88 32.11 14.69 -27.32
CA TRP A 88 31.72 15.00 -28.70
C TRP A 88 32.81 15.80 -29.43
N SER A 89 32.91 15.56 -30.75
CA SER A 89 33.75 16.33 -31.67
C SER A 89 33.03 16.55 -33.01
N GLY A 90 33.16 17.72 -33.62
CA GLY A 90 32.57 18.00 -34.93
C GLY A 90 32.65 19.46 -35.34
N SER A 91 31.86 19.85 -36.33
CA SER A 91 31.74 21.26 -36.72
C SER A 91 30.70 21.98 -35.84
N GLU A 92 30.89 23.28 -35.56
CA GLU A 92 29.99 24.04 -34.67
C GLU A 92 28.52 24.02 -35.15
N GLY A 93 28.28 24.01 -36.46
CA GLY A 93 26.94 23.93 -37.04
C GLY A 93 26.21 22.60 -36.79
N GLU A 94 26.96 21.55 -36.42
CA GLU A 94 26.42 20.21 -36.11
C GLU A 94 26.23 19.99 -34.60
N LEU A 95 26.64 20.95 -33.75
CA LEU A 95 26.54 20.80 -32.31
C LEU A 95 25.08 20.92 -31.84
N ASN A 96 24.45 19.76 -31.66
CA ASN A 96 23.18 19.59 -30.97
C ASN A 96 23.10 18.18 -30.38
N ILE A 97 23.58 18.02 -29.15
CA ILE A 97 23.67 16.72 -28.49
C ILE A 97 22.93 16.71 -27.16
N THR A 98 22.59 15.52 -26.70
CA THR A 98 22.10 15.28 -25.34
C THR A 98 23.03 14.27 -24.68
N TYR A 99 23.69 14.68 -23.60
CA TYR A 99 24.62 13.85 -22.84
C TYR A 99 23.98 13.41 -21.52
N ASN A 100 24.07 12.12 -21.19
CA ASN A 100 23.57 11.60 -19.93
C ASN A 100 24.68 11.63 -18.88
N VAL A 101 24.56 12.49 -17.88
CA VAL A 101 25.45 12.50 -16.73
C VAL A 101 24.95 11.45 -15.73
N GLU A 102 25.79 10.44 -15.47
CA GLU A 102 25.44 9.33 -14.57
C GLU A 102 24.98 9.84 -13.20
N GLY A 103 23.85 9.34 -12.71
CA GLY A 103 23.23 9.72 -11.43
C GLY A 103 22.57 11.11 -11.38
N PHE A 104 22.81 11.98 -12.37
CA PHE A 104 22.19 13.30 -12.48
C PHE A 104 21.06 13.35 -13.52
N GLY A 105 21.31 12.82 -14.72
CA GLY A 105 20.38 12.82 -15.86
C GLY A 105 20.91 13.57 -17.09
N TYR A 106 19.99 13.93 -17.99
CA TYR A 106 20.33 14.46 -19.31
C TYR A 106 20.66 15.96 -19.31
N VAL A 107 21.69 16.32 -20.07
CA VAL A 107 22.13 17.69 -20.35
C VAL A 107 22.15 17.90 -21.87
N SER A 108 21.44 18.92 -22.35
CA SER A 108 21.45 19.30 -23.76
C SER A 108 22.55 20.32 -24.02
N ILE A 109 23.36 20.10 -25.05
CA ILE A 109 24.45 20.98 -25.46
C ILE A 109 24.22 21.37 -26.92
N ARG A 110 24.19 22.67 -27.18
CA ARG A 110 23.91 23.21 -28.51
C ARG A 110 24.69 24.48 -28.81
N ALA A 111 24.99 24.72 -30.07
CA ALA A 111 25.50 26.00 -30.54
C ALA A 111 24.33 26.97 -30.82
N GLU A 112 24.35 28.15 -30.19
CA GLU A 112 23.34 29.19 -30.37
C GLU A 112 24.02 30.56 -30.50
N ARG A 113 23.87 31.20 -31.67
CA ARG A 113 24.42 32.54 -31.96
C ARG A 113 25.93 32.67 -31.70
N GLY A 114 26.71 31.65 -32.05
CA GLY A 114 28.17 31.61 -31.88
C GLY A 114 28.63 31.30 -30.45
N ARG A 115 27.71 30.89 -29.57
CA ARG A 115 27.98 30.46 -28.19
C ARG A 115 27.60 29.01 -28.03
N ILE A 116 28.29 28.31 -27.14
CA ILE A 116 27.97 26.93 -26.81
C ILE A 116 27.23 26.93 -25.48
N ILE A 117 25.99 26.42 -25.48
CA ILE A 117 25.10 26.46 -24.33
C ILE A 117 24.83 25.04 -23.87
N ALA A 118 25.10 24.78 -22.59
CA ALA A 118 24.61 23.60 -21.88
C ALA A 118 23.30 23.96 -21.15
N SER A 119 22.34 23.04 -21.15
CA SER A 119 21.06 23.25 -20.49
C SER A 119 20.49 21.96 -19.90
N THR A 120 19.85 22.09 -18.75
CA THR A 120 19.13 21.01 -18.07
C THR A 120 18.15 21.61 -17.07
N ARG A 121 17.00 20.97 -16.85
CA ARG A 121 16.07 21.32 -15.75
C ARG A 121 15.71 22.83 -15.69
N GLY A 122 15.60 23.50 -16.85
CA GLY A 122 15.31 24.93 -16.94
C GLY A 122 16.49 25.88 -16.68
N TYR A 123 17.68 25.35 -16.36
CA TYR A 123 18.93 26.09 -16.23
C TYR A 123 19.70 26.10 -17.55
N PHE A 124 20.40 27.20 -17.80
CA PHE A 124 21.23 27.42 -18.98
C PHE A 124 22.59 27.96 -18.55
N HIS A 125 23.65 27.48 -19.20
CA HIS A 125 25.01 27.94 -18.96
C HIS A 125 25.78 28.02 -20.27
N GLU A 126 26.45 29.14 -20.50
CA GLU A 126 27.41 29.28 -21.58
C GLU A 126 28.70 28.55 -21.18
N ILE A 127 29.04 27.51 -21.94
CA ILE A 127 30.20 26.65 -21.66
C ILE A 127 31.47 27.45 -21.94
N GLY A 128 32.43 27.41 -21.02
CA GLY A 128 33.73 28.04 -21.18
C GLY A 128 34.78 27.11 -21.79
N THR A 129 35.99 27.62 -22.02
CA THR A 129 37.14 26.84 -22.51
C THR A 129 37.93 26.16 -21.39
N SER A 130 37.71 26.55 -20.13
CA SER A 130 38.46 26.08 -18.97
C SER A 130 37.61 25.14 -18.10
N HIS A 131 38.16 23.97 -17.77
CA HIS A 131 37.54 23.03 -16.85
C HIS A 131 37.64 23.51 -15.39
N GLN A 132 36.54 23.44 -14.63
CA GLN A 132 36.49 23.82 -13.22
C GLN A 132 36.56 22.58 -12.31
N GLU A 133 37.77 22.04 -12.13
CA GLU A 133 38.02 20.81 -11.37
C GLU A 133 37.55 20.90 -9.90
N ASN A 134 37.67 22.08 -9.27
CA ASN A 134 37.22 22.31 -7.90
C ASN A 134 35.71 22.08 -7.69
N LEU A 135 34.89 22.18 -8.75
CA LEU A 135 33.45 21.92 -8.67
C LEU A 135 33.11 20.44 -8.83
N SER A 136 34.01 19.64 -9.40
CA SER A 136 33.75 18.23 -9.70
C SER A 136 33.45 17.43 -8.43
N TRP A 137 34.17 17.71 -7.34
CA TRP A 137 33.99 17.02 -6.06
C TRP A 137 32.63 17.35 -5.42
N VAL A 138 32.22 18.62 -5.45
CA VAL A 138 30.92 19.06 -4.91
C VAL A 138 29.77 18.46 -5.72
N VAL A 139 29.89 18.45 -7.05
CA VAL A 139 28.90 17.82 -7.93
C VAL A 139 28.80 16.32 -7.66
N LYS A 140 29.94 15.64 -7.52
CA LYS A 140 29.99 14.21 -7.21
C LYS A 140 29.31 13.90 -5.88
N GLU A 141 29.61 14.65 -4.82
CA GLU A 141 28.98 14.48 -3.50
C GLU A 141 27.45 14.67 -3.58
N GLY A 142 26.98 15.69 -4.31
CA GLY A 142 25.55 15.91 -4.51
C GLY A 142 24.87 14.79 -5.31
N ILE A 143 25.53 14.27 -6.35
CA ILE A 143 25.02 13.11 -7.13
C ILE A 143 24.94 11.87 -6.24
N GLU A 144 25.99 11.55 -5.48
CA GLU A 144 26.02 10.40 -4.57
C GLU A 144 24.92 10.50 -3.51
N LYS A 145 24.70 11.69 -2.96
CA LYS A 145 23.62 11.95 -1.99
C LYS A 145 22.23 11.75 -2.61
N ALA A 146 21.99 12.25 -3.82
CA ALA A 146 20.72 12.05 -4.52
C ALA A 146 20.48 10.56 -4.83
N LEU A 147 21.51 9.84 -5.28
CA LEU A 147 21.45 8.40 -5.54
C LEU A 147 21.14 7.61 -4.27
N ALA A 148 21.80 7.91 -3.16
CA ALA A 148 21.54 7.23 -1.88
C ALA A 148 20.08 7.41 -1.42
N MET A 149 19.48 8.58 -1.64
CA MET A 149 18.05 8.83 -1.35
C MET A 149 17.13 8.01 -2.27
N GLU A 150 17.46 7.88 -3.55
CA GLU A 150 16.69 7.06 -4.48
C GLU A 150 16.79 5.56 -4.16
N GLU A 151 17.99 5.07 -3.84
CA GLU A 151 18.19 3.69 -3.41
C GLU A 151 17.40 3.37 -2.13
N ALA A 152 17.37 4.30 -1.17
CA ALA A 152 16.50 4.19 0.00
C ALA A 152 15.02 4.12 -0.41
N ALA A 153 14.55 5.02 -1.27
CA ALA A 153 13.17 5.01 -1.76
C ALA A 153 12.81 3.72 -2.53
N VAL A 154 13.75 3.13 -3.28
CA VAL A 154 13.56 1.84 -3.97
C VAL A 154 13.42 0.70 -2.97
N ARG A 155 14.24 0.67 -1.91
CA ARG A 155 14.10 -0.32 -0.83
C ARG A 155 12.74 -0.19 -0.13
N ASP A 156 12.33 1.02 0.19
CA ASP A 156 11.05 1.27 0.85
C ASP A 156 9.85 0.88 -0.04
N ARG A 157 9.94 1.10 -1.36
CA ARG A 157 8.95 0.63 -2.33
C ARG A 157 8.86 -0.90 -2.36
N ASN A 158 9.98 -1.60 -2.32
CA ASN A 158 10.00 -3.06 -2.28
C ASN A 158 9.36 -3.59 -0.98
N ASP A 159 9.64 -2.95 0.15
CA ASP A 159 9.02 -3.32 1.43
C ASP A 159 7.51 -3.01 1.47
N LEU A 160 7.10 -1.91 0.86
CA LEU A 160 5.68 -1.58 0.67
C LEU A 160 4.96 -2.62 -0.19
N GLU A 161 5.59 -3.10 -1.27
CA GLU A 161 5.03 -4.15 -2.11
C GLU A 161 4.94 -5.49 -1.38
N ARG A 162 5.94 -5.83 -0.55
CA ARG A 162 5.87 -7.00 0.35
C ARG A 162 4.69 -6.89 1.31
N MET A 163 4.46 -5.72 1.91
CA MET A 163 3.33 -5.49 2.82
C MET A 163 1.97 -5.61 2.12
N LYS A 164 1.83 -5.11 0.89
CA LYS A 164 0.62 -5.34 0.08
C LYS A 164 0.36 -6.82 -0.16
N ASN A 165 1.41 -7.58 -0.48
CA ASN A 165 1.29 -9.03 -0.67
C ASN A 165 0.90 -9.76 0.63
N LEU A 166 1.40 -9.31 1.79
CA LEU A 166 0.97 -9.83 3.08
C LEU A 166 -0.52 -9.56 3.33
N LEU A 167 -1.00 -8.33 3.12
CA LEU A 167 -2.44 -8.00 3.26
C LEU A 167 -3.31 -8.82 2.32
N LYS A 168 -2.85 -9.02 1.08
CA LYS A 168 -3.50 -9.91 0.13
C LYS A 168 -3.57 -11.33 0.68
N SER A 169 -2.47 -11.87 1.17
CA SER A 169 -2.46 -13.23 1.75
C SER A 169 -3.43 -13.39 2.93
N ILE A 170 -3.56 -12.36 3.78
CA ILE A 170 -4.50 -12.34 4.91
C ILE A 170 -5.95 -12.33 4.42
N SER A 171 -6.25 -11.50 3.42
CA SER A 171 -7.58 -11.37 2.81
C SER A 171 -8.07 -12.68 2.17
N TRP A 172 -7.15 -13.49 1.66
CA TRP A 172 -7.43 -14.80 1.05
C TRP A 172 -7.19 -15.98 2.00
N SER A 173 -6.99 -15.73 3.29
CA SER A 173 -6.75 -16.79 4.26
C SER A 173 -8.04 -17.59 4.56
N PRO A 174 -7.95 -18.92 4.80
CA PRO A 174 -9.08 -19.72 5.26
C PRO A 174 -9.74 -19.17 6.53
N LEU A 175 -8.96 -18.52 7.39
CA LEU A 175 -9.46 -17.85 8.59
C LEU A 175 -10.39 -16.68 8.24
N MET A 176 -10.00 -15.84 7.26
CA MET A 176 -10.85 -14.74 6.77
C MET A 176 -12.18 -15.26 6.21
N PHE A 177 -12.13 -16.31 5.41
CA PHE A 177 -13.35 -16.95 4.89
C PHE A 177 -14.23 -17.51 6.01
N SER A 178 -13.62 -18.17 7.00
CA SER A 178 -14.33 -18.72 8.16
C SER A 178 -14.97 -17.61 8.99
N PHE A 179 -14.28 -16.50 9.20
CA PHE A 179 -14.80 -15.31 9.88
C PHE A 179 -16.02 -14.74 9.14
N LEU A 180 -15.92 -14.55 7.82
CA LEU A 180 -17.04 -14.07 7.00
C LEU A 180 -18.23 -15.05 7.01
N LEU A 181 -17.99 -16.36 7.02
CA LEU A 181 -19.07 -17.35 7.06
C LEU A 181 -19.74 -17.50 8.43
N THR A 182 -19.09 -17.06 9.51
CA THR A 182 -19.55 -17.27 10.88
C THR A 182 -20.97 -16.76 11.15
N PRO A 183 -21.37 -15.54 10.73
CA PRO A 183 -22.74 -15.06 10.91
C PRO A 183 -23.78 -15.90 10.15
N VAL A 184 -23.46 -16.37 8.94
CA VAL A 184 -24.34 -17.21 8.12
C VAL A 184 -24.52 -18.59 8.76
N ILE A 185 -23.41 -19.20 9.22
CA ILE A 185 -23.43 -20.49 9.92
C ILE A 185 -24.24 -20.38 11.22
N SER A 186 -24.08 -19.29 11.98
CA SER A 186 -24.86 -19.04 13.19
C SER A 186 -26.36 -19.02 12.92
N LEU A 187 -26.81 -18.28 11.90
CA LEU A 187 -28.23 -18.24 11.51
C LEU A 187 -28.75 -19.62 11.07
N LEU A 188 -27.95 -20.38 10.31
CA LEU A 188 -28.31 -21.72 9.85
C LEU A 188 -28.46 -22.72 11.01
N VAL A 189 -27.50 -22.72 11.95
CA VAL A 189 -27.53 -23.59 13.14
C VAL A 189 -28.72 -23.23 14.01
N GLN A 190 -28.98 -21.94 14.26
CA GLN A 190 -30.14 -21.48 15.02
C GLN A 190 -31.46 -21.92 14.37
N HIS A 191 -31.59 -21.76 13.05
CA HIS A 191 -32.78 -22.22 12.33
C HIS A 191 -33.00 -23.73 12.42
N LEU A 192 -31.94 -24.53 12.24
CA LEU A 192 -32.00 -25.99 12.33
C LEU A 192 -32.40 -26.48 13.72
N LEU A 193 -31.91 -25.83 14.78
CA LEU A 193 -32.24 -26.17 16.17
C LEU A 193 -33.70 -25.84 16.51
N LEU A 194 -34.22 -24.73 16.00
CA LEU A 194 -35.59 -24.27 16.27
C LEU A 194 -36.66 -24.97 15.42
N ARG A 195 -36.29 -25.61 14.30
CA ARG A 195 -37.20 -26.24 13.30
C ARG A 195 -38.21 -27.26 13.86
N ARG A 196 -37.96 -27.85 15.04
CA ARG A 196 -38.88 -28.83 15.66
C ARG A 196 -39.74 -28.27 16.78
N GLU A 197 -39.56 -27.02 17.14
CA GLU A 197 -40.40 -26.33 18.11
C GLU A 197 -41.34 -25.39 17.37
N SER A 198 -42.55 -25.14 17.90
CA SER A 198 -43.52 -24.17 17.34
C SER A 198 -42.98 -22.73 17.26
N LEU A 199 -41.74 -22.51 17.71
CA LEU A 199 -40.99 -21.27 17.70
C LEU A 199 -40.24 -21.02 16.38
N SER A 200 -40.08 -22.00 15.49
CA SER A 200 -39.35 -21.81 14.22
C SER A 200 -39.98 -20.74 13.34
N GLY A 201 -41.32 -20.66 13.31
CA GLY A 201 -42.06 -19.64 12.56
C GLY A 201 -41.84 -18.24 13.12
N ARG A 202 -41.93 -18.07 14.45
CA ARG A 202 -41.70 -16.79 15.12
C ARG A 202 -40.25 -16.31 15.02
N TYR A 203 -39.29 -17.24 15.04
CA TYR A 203 -37.88 -16.93 14.82
C TYR A 203 -37.60 -16.54 13.37
N ALA A 204 -38.19 -17.25 12.41
CA ALA A 204 -38.09 -16.89 11.00
C ALA A 204 -38.70 -15.51 10.75
N GLU A 205 -39.85 -15.18 11.33
CA GLU A 205 -40.47 -13.85 11.26
C GLU A 205 -39.60 -12.76 11.89
N LEU A 206 -38.92 -13.04 13.01
CA LEU A 206 -38.00 -12.09 13.65
C LEU A 206 -36.73 -11.85 12.82
N VAL A 207 -36.12 -12.91 12.29
CA VAL A 207 -34.93 -12.81 11.43
C VAL A 207 -35.27 -12.17 10.08
N LEU A 208 -36.45 -12.46 9.53
CA LEU A 208 -36.95 -11.87 8.29
C LEU A 208 -37.55 -10.47 8.50
N ASN A 209 -37.55 -9.96 9.73
CA ASN A 209 -38.02 -8.61 10.01
C ASN A 209 -37.13 -7.60 9.26
N PRO A 210 -37.68 -6.84 8.30
CA PRO A 210 -36.88 -5.97 7.44
C PRO A 210 -36.13 -4.89 8.22
N TYR A 211 -36.66 -4.46 9.37
CA TYR A 211 -36.01 -3.45 10.23
C TYR A 211 -34.74 -3.95 10.91
N LEU A 212 -34.58 -5.27 11.06
CA LEU A 212 -33.39 -5.90 11.64
C LEU A 212 -32.49 -6.51 10.54
N LEU A 213 -33.09 -7.14 9.55
CA LEU A 213 -32.39 -7.87 8.49
C LEU A 213 -31.63 -6.92 7.55
N ILE A 214 -32.24 -5.82 7.11
CA ILE A 214 -31.63 -4.93 6.12
C ILE A 214 -30.36 -4.25 6.68
N PRO A 215 -30.36 -3.67 7.90
CA PRO A 215 -29.14 -3.10 8.48
C PRO A 215 -28.04 -4.13 8.68
N PHE A 216 -28.40 -5.34 9.12
CA PHE A 216 -27.45 -6.44 9.32
C PHE A 216 -26.82 -6.89 7.99
N LEU A 217 -27.63 -7.15 6.97
CA LEU A 217 -27.15 -7.53 5.64
C LEU A 217 -26.30 -6.41 5.01
N SER A 218 -26.66 -5.15 5.24
CA SER A 218 -25.89 -4.00 4.73
C SER A 218 -24.52 -3.92 5.40
N ALA A 219 -24.45 -4.05 6.73
CA ALA A 219 -23.18 -4.06 7.45
C ALA A 219 -22.31 -5.27 7.05
N TYR A 220 -22.92 -6.44 6.88
CA TYR A 220 -22.23 -7.64 6.42
C TYR A 220 -21.70 -7.51 4.98
N LEU A 221 -22.51 -6.99 4.06
CA LEU A 221 -22.09 -6.73 2.69
C LEU A 221 -20.93 -5.74 2.64
N MET A 222 -20.99 -4.66 3.44
CA MET A 222 -19.89 -3.71 3.57
C MET A 222 -18.62 -4.38 4.08
N LEU A 223 -18.71 -5.31 5.04
CA LEU A 223 -17.54 -6.07 5.52
C LEU A 223 -16.94 -6.96 4.43
N VAL A 224 -17.77 -7.65 3.65
CA VAL A 224 -17.30 -8.48 2.52
C VAL A 224 -16.61 -7.61 1.48
N LEU A 225 -17.20 -6.45 1.12
CA LEU A 225 -16.61 -5.51 0.18
C LEU A 225 -15.29 -4.94 0.71
N LEU A 226 -15.23 -4.55 1.98
CA LEU A 226 -14.00 -4.05 2.60
C LEU A 226 -12.92 -5.12 2.70
N THR A 227 -13.29 -6.38 2.92
CA THR A 227 -12.36 -7.52 2.89
C THR A 227 -11.80 -7.72 1.48
N ALA A 228 -12.64 -7.56 0.44
CA ALA A 228 -12.17 -7.64 -0.94
C ALA A 228 -11.21 -6.49 -1.29
N ILE A 229 -11.48 -5.29 -0.75
CA ILE A 229 -10.65 -4.08 -0.92
C ILE A 229 -9.39 -4.12 -0.04
N LEU A 230 -9.36 -4.91 1.03
CA LEU A 230 -8.17 -5.10 1.88
C LEU A 230 -6.96 -5.56 1.05
N ASN A 231 -7.20 -6.32 -0.01
CA ASN A 231 -6.19 -6.76 -0.99
C ASN A 231 -5.44 -5.61 -1.68
N SER A 232 -6.06 -4.44 -1.83
CA SER A 232 -5.42 -3.28 -2.44
C SER A 232 -4.73 -2.37 -1.42
N GLY A 233 -4.79 -2.72 -0.13
CA GLY A 233 -4.23 -1.92 0.97
C GLY A 233 -5.02 -0.65 1.28
N VAL A 234 -6.28 -0.58 0.84
CA VAL A 234 -7.13 0.61 0.93
C VAL A 234 -8.23 0.39 1.96
N LEU A 235 -8.67 1.46 2.64
CA LEU A 235 -9.77 1.44 3.64
C LEU A 235 -9.56 0.43 4.79
N ILE A 236 -8.31 0.08 5.11
CA ILE A 236 -7.96 -0.84 6.20
C ILE A 236 -8.57 -0.41 7.56
N PRO A 237 -8.53 0.90 7.93
CA PRO A 237 -9.19 1.35 9.16
C PRO A 237 -10.69 1.09 9.20
N LEU A 238 -11.37 1.26 8.06
CA LEU A 238 -12.81 1.06 7.97
C LEU A 238 -13.17 -0.42 8.06
N HIS A 239 -12.36 -1.29 7.44
CA HIS A 239 -12.46 -2.74 7.60
C HIS A 239 -12.34 -3.15 9.07
N ALA A 240 -11.33 -2.61 9.78
CA ALA A 240 -11.13 -2.89 11.19
C ALA A 240 -12.31 -2.43 12.06
N ILE A 241 -12.79 -1.20 11.87
CA ILE A 241 -13.93 -0.67 12.64
C ILE A 241 -15.19 -1.50 12.39
N LEU A 242 -15.47 -1.87 11.14
CA LEU A 242 -16.67 -2.63 10.80
C LEU A 242 -16.60 -4.07 11.29
N ALA A 243 -15.43 -4.70 11.22
CA ALA A 243 -15.21 -6.01 11.80
C ALA A 243 -15.37 -5.99 13.33
N ALA A 244 -14.82 -4.98 14.01
CA ALA A 244 -15.01 -4.78 15.45
C ALA A 244 -16.48 -4.56 15.82
N TYR A 245 -17.22 -3.76 15.04
CA TYR A 245 -18.66 -3.58 15.21
C TYR A 245 -19.41 -4.92 15.11
N ILE A 246 -19.15 -5.71 14.07
CA ILE A 246 -19.76 -7.04 13.89
C ILE A 246 -19.37 -7.99 15.04
N LEU A 247 -18.10 -7.97 15.47
CA LEU A 247 -17.61 -8.73 16.62
C LEU A 247 -18.39 -8.41 17.91
N THR A 248 -18.70 -7.14 18.15
CA THR A 248 -19.45 -6.69 19.35
C THR A 248 -20.97 -6.86 19.24
N ALA A 249 -21.52 -6.97 18.02
CA ALA A 249 -22.94 -7.15 17.78
C ALA A 249 -23.41 -8.62 17.83
N ILE A 250 -22.50 -9.59 17.75
CA ILE A 250 -22.83 -11.01 17.78
C ILE A 250 -23.17 -11.56 19.18
N PRO A 251 -22.57 -11.09 20.29
CA PRO A 251 -23.05 -11.41 21.64
C PRO A 251 -24.55 -11.08 21.85
N SER A 252 -25.09 -10.03 21.21
CA SER A 252 -26.55 -9.77 21.22
C SER A 252 -27.37 -10.80 20.43
N LEU A 253 -26.78 -11.52 19.47
CA LEU A 253 -27.38 -12.66 18.78
C LEU A 253 -27.25 -13.99 19.54
N VAL A 254 -26.49 -14.02 20.65
CA VAL A 254 -26.45 -15.14 21.61
C VAL A 254 -27.61 -15.07 22.62
N SER A 255 -28.28 -13.92 22.76
CA SER A 255 -29.50 -13.80 23.59
C SER A 255 -30.61 -14.80 23.19
N PRO A 256 -30.90 -15.04 21.89
CA PRO A 256 -31.74 -16.15 21.45
C PRO A 256 -31.25 -17.55 21.81
N ILE A 257 -29.93 -17.76 21.94
CA ILE A 257 -29.32 -19.04 22.33
C ILE A 257 -29.54 -19.29 23.83
N LEU A 258 -29.38 -18.26 24.67
CA LEU A 258 -29.70 -18.32 26.11
C LEU A 258 -31.22 -18.50 26.34
N TYR A 259 -32.04 -17.80 25.55
CA TYR A 259 -33.50 -17.95 25.59
C TYR A 259 -33.95 -19.36 25.13
N ALA A 260 -33.35 -19.91 24.07
CA ALA A 260 -33.59 -21.29 23.65
C ALA A 260 -33.06 -22.31 24.68
N TYR A 261 -31.94 -22.02 25.35
CA TYR A 261 -31.42 -22.84 26.45
C TYR A 261 -32.38 -22.90 27.63
N GLU A 262 -32.89 -21.75 28.11
CA GLU A 262 -33.91 -21.69 29.17
C GLU A 262 -35.12 -22.58 28.82
N ARG A 263 -35.57 -22.55 27.56
CA ARG A 263 -36.71 -23.34 27.07
C ARG A 263 -36.45 -24.82 26.80
N ILE A 264 -35.20 -25.22 26.49
CA ILE A 264 -34.83 -26.63 26.23
C ILE A 264 -34.58 -27.38 27.55
N VAL A 265 -34.08 -26.67 28.57
CA VAL A 265 -33.81 -27.16 29.93
C VAL A 265 -35.09 -27.35 30.73
N GLU A 266 -36.09 -26.48 30.54
CA GLU A 266 -37.49 -26.74 30.95
C GLU A 266 -38.12 -27.93 30.20
#